data_AF-A0AAD9Q1C1-F1
#
_entry.id   AF-A0AAD9Q1C1-F1
#
_cell.length_a   1.000
_cell.length_b   1.000
_cell.length_c   1.000
_cell.angle_alpha   90.00
_cell.angle_beta   90.00
_cell.angle_gamma   90.00
#
_symmetry.space_group_name_H-M   'P 1'
#
loop_
_entity.id
_entity.type
_entity.pdbx_description
1 polymer ?
#
loop_
_entity_poly.entity_id
_entity_poly.type
_entity_poly.pdbx_seq_one_letter_code
_entity_poly.pdbx_strand_id
1 'polypeptide(L)'
;MSPDCEDILLALLQRDPLARISFDDFFAHPFLDLEHVPSPLCFEKAVNLVTEAIKMDEEGKLKEATEFYCDAMAFFLPAIEYEKDLEKKKRLRERVNQYMSRAEELKQCFKTKKRSNPDELLACYCKEHTELMEALKLANIAEIRDEHGAYDSALSQYELALEALLPILSVTPRGAYKEALHLEVDKYMRRAEEIKLYVKLSKDKMKMAPSGSDEEQSLQQLSLDIYDPSYTPVVSEMFLNDLCSYFGLVE
;
A
#
# COMPACT_ATOMS: atom_id res chain seq x y z
N MET A 1 17.15 0.34 26.76
CA MET A 1 18.34 -0.06 25.96
C MET A 1 17.89 -0.12 24.51
N SER A 2 18.61 0.49 23.57
CA SER A 2 18.30 0.27 22.15
C SER A 2 18.72 -1.16 21.76
N PRO A 3 18.08 -1.77 20.74
CA PRO A 3 18.45 -3.10 20.27
C PRO A 3 19.94 -3.22 19.93
N ASP A 4 20.49 -2.24 19.21
CA ASP A 4 21.91 -2.25 18.81
C ASP A 4 22.86 -2.10 20.02
N CYS A 5 22.43 -1.40 21.08
CA CYS A 5 23.21 -1.26 22.31
C CYS A 5 23.21 -2.57 23.11
N GLU A 6 22.08 -3.27 23.14
CA GLU A 6 21.99 -4.59 23.75
C GLU A 6 22.82 -5.61 22.99
N ASP A 7 22.73 -5.61 21.65
CA ASP A 7 23.47 -6.53 20.79
C ASP A 7 24.99 -6.38 20.96
N ILE A 8 25.52 -5.16 20.84
CA ILE A 8 26.96 -4.93 21.02
C ILE A 8 27.44 -5.31 22.43
N LEU A 9 26.62 -5.08 23.46
CA LEU A 9 26.97 -5.47 24.83
C LEU A 9 26.98 -6.99 25.01
N LEU A 10 26.02 -7.71 24.44
CA LEU A 10 26.01 -9.18 24.46
C LEU A 10 27.21 -9.75 23.69
N ALA A 11 27.56 -9.13 22.55
CA ALA A 11 28.71 -9.52 21.75
C ALA A 11 30.04 -9.28 22.48
N LEU A 12 30.14 -8.20 23.27
CA LEU A 12 31.32 -7.84 24.07
C LEU A 12 31.45 -8.66 25.37
N LEU A 13 30.34 -8.93 26.05
CA LEU A 13 30.32 -9.60 27.36
C LEU A 13 30.36 -11.13 27.27
N GLN A 14 30.66 -11.67 26.08
CA GLN A 14 30.75 -13.11 25.88
C GLN A 14 31.90 -13.75 26.66
N ARG A 15 31.56 -14.78 27.44
CA ARG A 15 32.51 -15.50 28.32
C ARG A 15 33.55 -16.27 27.53
N ASP A 16 33.15 -16.88 26.41
CA ASP A 16 34.05 -17.55 25.49
C ASP A 16 34.77 -16.51 24.62
N PRO A 17 36.11 -16.41 24.67
CA PRO A 17 36.87 -15.46 23.85
C PRO A 17 36.73 -15.70 22.34
N LEU A 18 36.44 -16.93 21.89
CA LEU A 18 36.30 -17.25 20.47
C LEU A 18 34.93 -16.86 19.92
N ALA A 19 33.91 -16.83 20.77
CA ALA A 19 32.56 -16.40 20.43
C ALA A 19 32.31 -14.90 20.69
N ARG A 20 33.31 -14.19 21.25
CA ARG A 20 33.26 -12.75 21.49
C ARG A 20 33.44 -12.01 20.17
N ILE A 21 32.79 -10.86 20.04
CA ILE A 21 32.93 -9.98 18.87
C ILE A 21 34.41 -9.71 18.55
N SER A 22 34.74 -9.77 17.27
CA SER A 22 36.09 -9.44 16.81
C SER A 22 36.32 -7.93 16.85
N PHE A 23 37.58 -7.52 16.74
CA PHE A 23 37.93 -6.11 16.67
C PHE A 23 37.27 -5.44 15.45
N ASP A 24 37.35 -6.07 14.28
CA ASP A 24 36.81 -5.52 13.04
C ASP A 24 35.28 -5.40 13.09
N ASP A 25 34.60 -6.44 13.61
CA ASP A 25 33.14 -6.44 13.75
C ASP A 25 32.66 -5.41 14.77
N PHE A 26 33.44 -5.15 15.83
CA PHE A 26 33.11 -4.13 16.82
C PHE A 26 33.06 -2.73 16.20
N PHE A 27 34.07 -2.33 15.40
CA PHE A 27 34.08 -1.02 14.76
C PHE A 27 33.10 -0.91 13.57
N ALA A 28 32.69 -2.03 13.00
CA ALA A 28 31.64 -2.09 11.98
C ALA A 28 30.22 -2.14 12.57
N HIS A 29 30.09 -2.29 13.89
CA HIS A 29 28.80 -2.46 14.53
C HIS A 29 27.94 -1.18 14.39
N PRO A 30 26.67 -1.26 13.95
CA PRO A 30 25.80 -0.09 13.71
C PRO A 30 25.65 0.87 14.90
N PHE A 31 25.82 0.33 16.12
CA PHE A 31 25.83 1.11 17.36
C PHE A 31 26.98 2.14 17.42
N LEU A 32 28.13 1.82 16.85
CA LEU A 32 29.27 2.73 16.76
C LEU A 32 29.17 3.52 15.44
N ASP A 33 28.39 4.58 15.45
CA ASP A 33 28.33 5.51 14.32
C ASP A 33 29.62 6.35 14.26
N LEU A 34 30.63 5.81 13.59
CA LEU A 34 31.91 6.47 13.36
C LEU A 34 31.88 7.39 12.13
N GLU A 35 30.87 7.23 11.27
CA GLU A 35 30.74 8.00 10.03
C GLU A 35 30.22 9.41 10.29
N HIS A 36 29.32 9.57 11.27
CA HIS A 36 28.67 10.84 11.60
C HIS A 36 29.23 11.49 12.87
N VAL A 37 30.51 11.28 13.18
CA VAL A 37 31.15 11.94 14.33
C VAL A 37 31.29 13.45 14.06
N PRO A 38 30.95 14.34 15.02
CA PRO A 38 31.14 15.79 14.89
C PRO A 38 32.55 16.16 14.43
N SER A 39 32.67 16.54 13.16
CA SER A 39 33.95 16.81 12.50
C SER A 39 33.77 17.86 11.39
N PRO A 40 34.85 18.56 10.97
CA PRO A 40 34.76 19.54 9.91
C PRO A 40 34.44 18.90 8.54
N LEU A 41 34.72 17.60 8.38
CA LEU A 41 34.47 16.84 7.15
C LEU A 41 32.98 16.56 6.94
N CYS A 42 32.18 16.49 8.02
CA CYS A 42 30.75 16.26 7.93
C CYS A 42 30.05 17.36 7.13
N PHE A 43 30.47 18.62 7.28
CA PHE A 43 29.86 19.73 6.55
C PHE A 43 30.09 19.61 5.03
N GLU A 44 31.32 19.33 4.60
CA GLU A 44 31.66 19.17 3.18
C GLU A 44 30.91 17.98 2.55
N LYS A 45 30.88 16.83 3.25
CA LYS A 45 30.10 15.66 2.81
C LYS A 45 28.61 15.96 2.70
N ALA A 46 28.02 16.62 3.69
CA ALA A 46 26.61 16.99 3.67
C ALA A 46 26.27 17.92 2.50
N VAL A 47 27.15 18.87 2.19
CA VAL A 47 26.99 19.79 1.05
C VAL A 47 27.04 19.04 -0.28
N ASN A 48 27.96 18.08 -0.44
CA ASN A 48 28.04 17.28 -1.66
C ASN A 48 26.78 16.44 -1.87
N LEU A 49 26.32 15.75 -0.81
CA LEU A 49 25.11 14.93 -0.86
C LEU A 49 23.85 15.76 -1.15
N VAL A 50 23.69 16.92 -0.52
CA VAL A 50 22.50 17.76 -0.78
C VAL A 50 22.52 18.39 -2.17
N THR A 51 23.70 18.63 -2.73
CA THR A 51 23.84 19.14 -4.11
C THR A 51 23.37 18.08 -5.10
N GLU A 52 23.77 16.82 -4.92
CA GLU A 52 23.24 15.71 -5.71
C GLU A 52 21.74 15.52 -5.48
N ALA A 53 21.25 15.63 -4.23
CA ALA A 53 19.82 15.56 -3.94
C ALA A 53 18.99 16.58 -4.73
N ILE A 54 19.44 17.84 -4.78
CA ILE A 54 18.78 18.93 -5.53
C ILE A 54 18.79 18.62 -7.02
N LYS A 55 19.91 18.16 -7.58
CA LYS A 55 20.01 17.79 -8.98
C LYS A 55 19.03 16.67 -9.35
N MET A 56 18.92 15.64 -8.51
CA MET A 56 18.00 14.53 -8.73
C MET A 56 16.53 14.94 -8.57
N ASP A 57 16.25 15.89 -7.68
CA ASP A 57 14.92 16.51 -7.52
C ASP A 57 14.53 17.30 -8.79
N GLU A 58 15.44 18.13 -9.32
CA GLU A 58 15.25 18.87 -10.58
C GLU A 58 15.07 17.95 -11.79
N GLU A 59 15.77 16.81 -11.82
CA GLU A 59 15.60 15.76 -12.84
C GLU A 59 14.30 14.93 -12.67
N GLY A 60 13.56 15.13 -11.58
CA GLY A 60 12.32 14.42 -11.28
C GLY A 60 12.51 12.99 -10.75
N LYS A 61 13.75 12.60 -10.40
CA LYS A 61 14.08 11.31 -9.77
C LYS A 61 13.82 11.36 -8.27
N LEU A 62 12.55 11.51 -7.90
CA LEU A 62 12.14 11.84 -6.53
C LEU A 62 12.58 10.81 -5.48
N LYS A 63 12.74 9.52 -5.84
CA LYS A 63 13.14 8.45 -4.91
C LYS A 63 14.59 8.62 -4.49
N GLU A 64 15.46 8.66 -5.49
CA GLU A 64 16.90 8.87 -5.32
C GLU A 64 17.18 10.23 -4.65
N ALA A 65 16.45 11.28 -5.05
CA ALA A 65 16.54 12.58 -4.39
C ALA A 65 16.23 12.51 -2.88
N THR A 66 15.19 11.75 -2.51
CA THR A 66 14.80 11.58 -1.10
C THR A 66 15.87 10.85 -0.30
N GLU A 67 16.49 9.82 -0.88
CA GLU A 67 17.60 9.08 -0.25
C GLU A 67 18.79 10.00 -0.01
N PHE A 68 19.24 10.73 -1.04
CA PHE A 68 20.35 11.70 -0.90
C PHE A 68 20.03 12.81 0.11
N TYR A 69 18.79 13.31 0.18
CA TYR A 69 18.41 14.27 1.22
C TYR A 69 18.52 13.66 2.62
N CYS A 70 18.10 12.41 2.82
CA CYS A 70 18.24 11.72 4.11
C CYS A 70 19.70 11.52 4.51
N ASP A 71 20.53 11.06 3.58
CA ASP A 71 21.96 10.87 3.82
C ASP A 71 22.64 12.19 4.16
N ALA A 72 22.30 13.28 3.46
CA ALA A 72 22.81 14.61 3.78
C ALA A 72 22.43 15.05 5.21
N MET A 73 21.22 14.73 5.69
CA MET A 73 20.78 15.09 7.05
C MET A 73 21.61 14.39 8.12
N ALA A 74 21.99 13.13 7.90
CA ALA A 74 22.83 12.37 8.82
C ALA A 74 24.20 13.05 9.04
N PHE A 75 24.76 13.69 8.01
CA PHE A 75 25.99 14.48 8.12
C PHE A 75 25.77 15.94 8.58
N PHE A 76 24.61 16.54 8.32
CA PHE A 76 24.32 17.90 8.78
C PHE A 76 24.14 18.00 10.30
N LEU A 77 23.55 16.98 10.94
CA LEU A 77 23.38 16.94 12.40
C LEU A 77 24.71 17.11 13.16
N PRO A 78 25.73 16.26 12.94
CA PRO A 78 27.04 16.42 13.59
C PRO A 78 27.79 17.68 13.12
N ALA A 79 27.57 18.15 11.89
CA ALA A 79 28.14 19.42 11.43
C ALA A 79 27.58 20.62 12.20
N ILE A 80 26.28 20.63 12.53
CA ILE A 80 25.67 21.66 13.39
C ILE A 80 26.23 21.59 14.81
N GLU A 81 26.49 20.39 15.33
CA GLU A 81 27.10 20.22 16.65
C GLU A 81 28.54 20.72 16.69
N TYR A 82 29.32 20.44 15.64
CA TYR A 82 30.71 20.88 15.51
C TYR A 82 30.84 22.41 15.36
N GLU A 83 29.87 23.08 14.74
CA GLU A 83 29.89 24.53 14.54
C GLU A 83 29.85 25.29 15.87
N LYS A 84 30.84 26.19 16.06
CA LYS A 84 31.05 26.97 17.29
C LYS A 84 30.42 28.35 17.22
N ASP A 85 30.37 28.93 16.02
CA ASP A 85 29.77 30.23 15.79
C ASP A 85 28.24 30.11 15.84
N LEU A 86 27.62 30.77 16.83
CA LEU A 86 26.18 30.68 17.08
C LEU A 86 25.33 31.21 15.92
N GLU A 87 25.78 32.26 15.24
CA GLU A 87 25.06 32.84 14.11
C GLU A 87 25.13 31.93 12.89
N LYS A 88 26.32 31.38 12.60
CA LYS A 88 26.48 30.38 11.52
C LYS A 88 25.70 29.11 11.82
N LYS A 89 25.75 28.62 13.06
CA LYS A 89 25.00 27.46 13.53
C LYS A 89 23.49 27.64 13.36
N LYS A 90 22.98 28.84 13.69
CA LYS A 90 21.56 29.19 13.50
C LYS A 90 21.18 29.17 12.02
N ARG A 91 21.94 29.85 11.16
CA ARG A 91 21.71 29.87 9.71
C ARG A 91 21.79 28.47 9.09
N LEU A 92 22.75 27.66 9.54
CA LEU A 92 22.89 26.28 9.10
C LEU A 92 21.66 25.47 9.48
N ARG A 93 21.18 25.57 10.73
CA ARG A 93 19.95 24.90 11.17
C ARG A 93 18.73 25.32 10.34
N GLU A 94 18.56 26.60 10.09
CA GLU A 94 17.47 27.12 9.25
C GLU A 94 17.53 26.51 7.83
N ARG A 95 18.72 26.42 7.24
CA ARG A 95 18.90 25.84 5.91
C ARG A 95 18.64 24.32 5.89
N VAL A 96 19.15 23.61 6.89
CA VAL A 96 18.93 22.16 7.04
C VAL A 96 17.44 21.85 7.22
N ASN A 97 16.70 22.67 7.97
CA ASN A 97 15.26 22.53 8.10
C ASN A 97 14.53 22.66 6.75
N GLN A 98 14.97 23.57 5.86
CA GLN A 98 14.38 23.68 4.51
C GLN A 98 14.57 22.40 3.70
N TYR A 99 15.75 21.79 3.78
CA TYR A 99 16.03 20.51 3.12
C TYR A 99 15.23 19.35 3.74
N MET A 100 15.07 19.32 5.07
CA MET A 100 14.19 18.34 5.72
C MET A 100 12.74 18.47 5.26
N SER A 101 12.20 19.70 5.23
CA SER A 101 10.84 19.96 4.75
C SER A 101 10.68 19.49 3.31
N ARG A 102 11.64 19.79 2.43
CA ARG A 102 11.60 19.31 1.05
C ARG A 102 11.61 17.78 0.96
N ALA A 103 12.48 17.11 1.71
CA ALA A 103 12.53 15.66 1.75
C ALA A 103 11.21 15.04 2.26
N GLU A 104 10.55 15.70 3.22
CA GLU A 104 9.25 15.29 3.71
C GLU A 104 8.15 15.45 2.66
N GLU A 105 8.12 16.58 1.93
CA GLU A 105 7.21 16.79 0.79
C GLU A 105 7.36 15.67 -0.26
N LEU A 106 8.60 15.34 -0.62
CA LEU A 106 8.89 14.26 -1.57
C LEU A 106 8.38 12.90 -1.05
N LYS A 107 8.59 12.60 0.23
CA LYS A 107 8.04 11.39 0.88
C LYS A 107 6.50 11.40 0.88
N GLN A 108 5.87 12.56 1.02
CA GLN A 108 4.41 12.69 0.94
C GLN A 108 3.89 12.48 -0.49
N CYS A 109 4.62 12.86 -1.53
CA CYS A 109 4.28 12.51 -2.92
C CYS A 109 4.26 10.98 -3.15
N PHE A 110 5.15 10.23 -2.48
CA PHE A 110 5.10 8.77 -2.52
C PHE A 110 4.00 8.18 -1.67
N LYS A 111 3.73 8.76 -0.50
CA LYS A 111 2.61 8.35 0.35
C LYS A 111 1.30 8.60 -0.38
N THR A 112 1.08 9.73 -1.04
CA THR A 112 -0.14 9.97 -1.84
C THR A 112 -0.26 9.00 -3.03
N LYS A 113 0.84 8.66 -3.71
CA LYS A 113 0.86 7.60 -4.75
C LYS A 113 0.70 6.17 -4.23
N LYS A 114 1.02 5.90 -2.96
CA LYS A 114 0.83 4.58 -2.29
C LYS A 114 -0.43 4.51 -1.40
N ARG A 115 -1.03 5.64 -1.02
CA ARG A 115 -2.18 5.80 -0.08
C ARG A 115 -3.46 6.22 -0.77
N SER A 116 -3.64 5.72 -1.96
CA SER A 116 -4.96 5.61 -2.51
C SER A 116 -5.10 4.18 -2.96
N ASN A 117 -5.33 3.27 -2.02
CA ASN A 117 -6.17 2.15 -2.38
C ASN A 117 -7.43 2.77 -3.00
N PRO A 118 -7.85 2.42 -4.24
CA PRO A 118 -9.07 2.94 -4.83
C PRO A 118 -10.21 2.98 -3.82
N ASP A 119 -10.32 1.95 -2.99
CA ASP A 119 -11.30 1.82 -1.93
C ASP A 119 -11.20 2.91 -0.83
N GLU A 120 -10.01 3.36 -0.43
CA GLU A 120 -9.84 4.44 0.58
C GLU A 120 -10.24 5.80 0.00
N LEU A 121 -9.91 6.06 -1.28
CA LEU A 121 -10.33 7.28 -1.97
C LEU A 121 -11.86 7.33 -2.13
N LEU A 122 -12.45 6.21 -2.56
CA LEU A 122 -13.88 6.08 -2.72
C LEU A 122 -14.57 6.23 -1.35
N ALA A 123 -14.04 5.64 -0.28
CA ALA A 123 -14.59 5.78 1.07
C ALA A 123 -14.61 7.24 1.58
N CYS A 124 -13.57 8.02 1.31
CA CYS A 124 -13.56 9.46 1.64
C CYS A 124 -14.60 10.24 0.84
N TYR A 125 -14.73 9.96 -0.46
CA TYR A 125 -15.64 10.67 -1.35
C TYR A 125 -17.11 10.30 -1.13
N CYS A 126 -17.41 9.05 -0.77
CA CYS A 126 -18.74 8.57 -0.39
C CYS A 126 -19.35 9.36 0.78
N LYS A 127 -18.54 9.93 1.67
CA LYS A 127 -19.04 10.73 2.81
C LYS A 127 -19.79 11.98 2.36
N GLU A 128 -19.41 12.52 1.21
CA GLU A 128 -20.00 13.75 0.64
C GLU A 128 -20.99 13.45 -0.49
N HIS A 129 -21.07 12.19 -0.95
CA HIS A 129 -21.89 11.76 -2.09
C HIS A 129 -22.68 10.48 -1.75
N THR A 130 -23.90 10.65 -1.26
CA THR A 130 -24.79 9.54 -0.84
C THR A 130 -25.18 8.62 -1.99
N GLU A 131 -25.40 9.16 -3.19
CA GLU A 131 -25.79 8.40 -4.39
C GLU A 131 -24.73 7.37 -4.79
N LEU A 132 -23.45 7.75 -4.68
CA LEU A 132 -22.33 6.84 -4.93
C LEU A 132 -22.25 5.74 -3.87
N MET A 133 -22.44 6.10 -2.59
CA MET A 133 -22.41 5.13 -1.51
C MET A 133 -23.48 4.05 -1.70
N GLU A 134 -24.68 4.44 -2.14
CA GLU A 134 -25.76 3.50 -2.47
C GLU A 134 -25.39 2.60 -3.66
N ALA A 135 -24.81 3.17 -4.72
CA ALA A 135 -24.38 2.41 -5.88
C ALA A 135 -23.27 1.37 -5.55
N LEU A 136 -22.31 1.73 -4.69
CA LEU A 136 -21.27 0.80 -4.23
C LEU A 136 -21.80 -0.27 -3.27
N LYS A 137 -22.84 0.02 -2.47
CA LYS A 137 -23.53 -1.00 -1.66
C LYS A 137 -24.19 -2.06 -2.55
N LEU A 138 -24.79 -1.67 -3.67
CA LEU A 138 -25.35 -2.61 -4.64
C LEU A 138 -24.25 -3.49 -5.26
N ALA A 139 -23.09 -2.92 -5.58
CA ALA A 139 -21.96 -3.68 -6.10
C ALA A 139 -21.44 -4.72 -5.09
N ASN A 140 -21.34 -4.35 -3.81
CA ASN A 140 -20.93 -5.28 -2.75
C ASN A 140 -21.95 -6.43 -2.58
N ILE A 141 -23.25 -6.14 -2.63
CA ILE A 141 -24.29 -7.19 -2.64
C ILE A 141 -24.09 -8.15 -3.82
N ALA A 142 -23.67 -7.65 -4.98
CA ALA A 142 -23.38 -8.48 -6.14
C ALA A 142 -22.16 -9.39 -5.91
N GLU A 143 -21.07 -8.86 -5.36
CA GLU A 143 -19.86 -9.63 -4.99
C GLU A 143 -20.17 -10.74 -3.99
N ILE A 144 -20.92 -10.45 -2.92
CA ILE A 144 -21.34 -11.46 -1.95
C ILE A 144 -22.10 -12.60 -2.66
N ARG A 145 -23.04 -12.26 -3.55
CA ARG A 145 -23.84 -13.29 -4.26
C ARG A 145 -22.99 -14.12 -5.23
N ASP A 146 -22.02 -13.49 -5.86
CA ASP A 146 -21.06 -14.12 -6.77
C ASP A 146 -20.19 -15.13 -6.02
N GLU A 147 -19.66 -14.76 -4.86
CA GLU A 147 -18.90 -15.66 -3.97
C GLU A 147 -19.72 -16.87 -3.52
N HIS A 148 -21.01 -16.69 -3.27
CA HIS A 148 -21.92 -17.78 -2.91
C HIS A 148 -22.41 -18.61 -4.11
N GLY A 149 -21.90 -18.33 -5.32
CA GLY A 149 -22.25 -19.07 -6.54
C GLY A 149 -23.67 -18.82 -7.06
N ALA A 150 -24.38 -17.82 -6.53
CA ALA A 150 -25.74 -17.47 -6.92
C ALA A 150 -25.75 -16.62 -8.20
N TYR A 151 -25.21 -17.16 -9.29
CA TYR A 151 -24.85 -16.42 -10.51
C TYR A 151 -25.98 -15.63 -11.17
N ASP A 152 -27.22 -16.16 -11.27
CA ASP A 152 -28.34 -15.40 -11.85
C ASP A 152 -28.70 -14.17 -10.99
N SER A 153 -28.63 -14.30 -9.67
CA SER A 153 -28.89 -13.18 -8.74
C SER A 153 -27.71 -12.20 -8.69
N ALA A 154 -26.48 -12.71 -8.73
CA ALA A 154 -25.27 -11.91 -8.77
C ALA A 154 -25.21 -11.05 -10.03
N LEU A 155 -25.49 -11.64 -11.20
CA LEU A 155 -25.53 -10.92 -12.47
C LEU A 155 -26.53 -9.75 -12.43
N SER A 156 -27.74 -10.00 -11.92
CA SER A 156 -28.78 -8.99 -11.80
C SER A 156 -28.35 -7.82 -10.89
N GLN A 157 -27.60 -8.10 -9.83
CA GLN A 157 -27.10 -7.08 -8.90
C GLN A 157 -25.90 -6.31 -9.48
N TYR A 158 -25.02 -6.97 -10.24
CA TYR A 158 -23.95 -6.29 -10.95
C TYR A 158 -24.50 -5.35 -12.03
N GLU A 159 -25.50 -5.78 -12.80
CA GLU A 159 -26.17 -4.92 -13.81
C GLU A 159 -26.81 -3.69 -13.13
N LEU A 160 -27.53 -3.89 -12.03
CA LEU A 160 -28.15 -2.80 -11.27
C LEU A 160 -27.11 -1.82 -10.67
N ALA A 161 -26.00 -2.34 -10.13
CA ALA A 161 -24.92 -1.51 -9.60
C ALA A 161 -24.26 -0.68 -10.71
N LEU A 162 -24.01 -1.28 -11.87
CA LEU A 162 -23.44 -0.59 -13.03
C LEU A 162 -24.37 0.49 -13.60
N GLU A 163 -25.67 0.23 -13.65
CA GLU A 163 -26.68 1.23 -14.03
C GLU A 163 -26.65 2.47 -13.11
N ALA A 164 -26.38 2.28 -11.82
CA ALA A 164 -26.23 3.38 -10.86
C ALA A 164 -24.86 4.07 -10.95
N LEU A 165 -23.76 3.32 -11.16
CA LEU A 165 -22.39 3.86 -11.17
C LEU A 165 -22.03 4.61 -12.46
N LEU A 166 -22.53 4.19 -13.63
CA LEU A 166 -22.17 4.79 -14.92
C LEU A 166 -22.59 6.26 -15.06
N PRO A 167 -23.80 6.69 -14.64
CA PRO A 167 -24.16 8.11 -14.63
C PRO A 167 -23.24 8.92 -13.71
N ILE A 168 -22.91 8.40 -12.53
CA ILE A 168 -22.04 9.06 -11.55
C ILE A 168 -20.62 9.23 -12.14
N LEU A 169 -20.08 8.21 -12.80
CA LEU A 169 -18.78 8.26 -13.47
C LEU A 169 -18.74 9.32 -14.58
N SER A 170 -19.85 9.50 -15.30
CA SER A 170 -19.94 10.49 -16.38
C SER A 170 -19.85 11.94 -15.87
N VAL A 171 -20.49 12.24 -14.73
CA VAL A 171 -20.56 13.59 -14.12
C VAL A 171 -19.30 13.91 -13.31
N THR A 172 -18.59 12.88 -12.83
CA THR A 172 -17.40 13.06 -11.99
C THR A 172 -16.29 13.86 -12.71
N PRO A 173 -15.71 14.90 -12.09
CA PRO A 173 -14.63 15.69 -12.67
C PRO A 173 -13.33 14.87 -12.84
N ARG A 174 -12.47 15.25 -13.80
CA ARG A 174 -11.20 14.55 -14.03
C ARG A 174 -10.30 14.65 -12.79
N GLY A 175 -9.72 13.52 -12.37
CA GLY A 175 -8.82 13.44 -11.22
C GLY A 175 -8.71 12.01 -10.69
N ALA A 176 -7.93 11.84 -9.61
CA ALA A 176 -7.65 10.53 -9.01
C ALA A 176 -8.92 9.77 -8.58
N TYR A 177 -9.94 10.47 -8.11
CA TYR A 177 -11.22 9.87 -7.74
C TYR A 177 -11.99 9.30 -8.95
N LYS A 178 -11.98 10.00 -10.09
CA LYS A 178 -12.57 9.49 -11.34
C LYS A 178 -11.85 8.25 -11.84
N GLU A 179 -10.54 8.22 -11.73
CA GLU A 179 -9.72 7.07 -12.11
C GLU A 179 -10.01 5.86 -11.22
N ALA A 180 -10.11 6.07 -9.90
CA ALA A 180 -10.49 5.02 -8.95
C ALA A 180 -11.90 4.46 -9.24
N LEU A 181 -12.89 5.34 -9.47
CA LEU A 181 -14.25 4.93 -9.82
C LEU A 181 -14.31 4.18 -11.16
N HIS A 182 -13.54 4.64 -12.15
CA HIS A 182 -13.46 3.97 -13.45
C HIS A 182 -12.89 2.55 -13.31
N LEU A 183 -11.89 2.36 -12.45
CA LEU A 183 -11.29 1.05 -12.21
C LEU A 183 -12.30 0.06 -11.59
N GLU A 184 -13.10 0.49 -10.61
CA GLU A 184 -14.15 -0.35 -10.01
C GLU A 184 -15.26 -0.66 -11.01
N VAL A 185 -15.70 0.32 -11.80
CA VAL A 185 -16.69 0.09 -12.86
C VAL A 185 -16.18 -0.93 -13.89
N ASP A 186 -14.92 -0.81 -14.31
CA ASP A 186 -14.30 -1.78 -15.24
C ASP A 186 -14.15 -3.18 -14.64
N LYS A 187 -13.90 -3.29 -13.34
CA LYS A 187 -13.86 -4.57 -12.61
C LYS A 187 -15.25 -5.22 -12.62
N TYR A 188 -16.30 -4.48 -12.24
CA TYR A 188 -17.67 -5.01 -12.21
C TYR A 188 -18.21 -5.37 -13.60
N MET A 189 -17.92 -4.57 -14.64
CA MET A 189 -18.31 -4.90 -16.01
C MET A 189 -17.71 -6.22 -16.49
N ARG A 190 -16.40 -6.40 -16.30
CA ARG A 190 -15.71 -7.66 -16.66
C ARG A 190 -16.31 -8.85 -15.92
N ARG A 191 -16.55 -8.70 -14.61
CA ARG A 191 -17.11 -9.79 -13.82
C ARG A 191 -18.54 -10.14 -14.23
N ALA A 192 -19.38 -9.15 -14.51
CA ALA A 192 -20.73 -9.36 -15.03
C ALA A 192 -20.72 -10.10 -16.38
N GLU A 193 -19.80 -9.74 -17.28
CA GLU A 193 -19.62 -10.44 -18.57
C GLU A 193 -19.22 -11.91 -18.38
N GLU A 194 -18.30 -12.20 -17.46
CA GLU A 194 -17.91 -13.58 -17.10
C GLU A 194 -19.10 -14.39 -16.58
N ILE A 195 -19.84 -13.84 -15.60
CA ILE A 195 -21.01 -14.51 -15.01
C ILE A 195 -22.09 -14.75 -16.06
N LYS A 196 -22.30 -13.81 -16.98
CA LYS A 196 -23.23 -13.95 -18.09
C LYS A 196 -22.87 -15.14 -19.00
N LEU A 197 -21.58 -15.40 -19.21
CA LEU A 197 -21.12 -16.59 -19.94
C LEU A 197 -21.43 -17.87 -19.17
N TYR A 198 -21.17 -17.92 -17.86
CA TYR A 198 -21.51 -19.08 -17.01
C TYR A 198 -23.00 -19.39 -17.03
N VAL A 199 -23.84 -18.37 -16.83
CA VAL A 199 -25.30 -18.52 -16.84
C VAL A 199 -25.79 -19.02 -18.20
N LYS A 200 -25.21 -18.53 -19.31
CA LYS A 200 -25.54 -18.98 -20.66
C LYS A 200 -25.19 -20.45 -20.89
N LEU A 201 -23.97 -20.85 -20.54
CA LEU A 201 -23.50 -22.23 -20.67
C LEU A 201 -24.34 -23.21 -19.84
N SER A 202 -24.72 -22.83 -18.62
CA SER A 202 -25.61 -23.63 -17.76
C SER A 202 -27.00 -23.81 -18.36
N LYS A 203 -27.57 -22.75 -18.94
CA LYS A 203 -28.88 -22.79 -19.62
C LYS A 203 -28.86 -23.66 -20.89
N ASP A 204 -27.74 -23.66 -21.62
CA ASP A 204 -27.59 -24.46 -22.83
C ASP A 204 -27.36 -25.96 -22.51
N LYS A 205 -26.63 -26.28 -21.43
CA LYS A 205 -26.51 -27.65 -20.91
C LYS A 205 -27.87 -28.22 -20.48
N MET A 206 -28.70 -27.43 -19.79
CA MET A 206 -30.04 -27.85 -19.37
C MET A 206 -30.97 -28.17 -20.56
N LYS A 207 -30.78 -27.51 -21.71
CA LYS A 207 -31.57 -27.76 -22.93
C LYS A 207 -31.14 -29.02 -23.70
N MET A 208 -29.96 -29.56 -23.40
CA MET A 208 -29.35 -30.69 -24.11
C MET A 208 -29.46 -32.02 -23.34
N ALA A 209 -29.94 -32.01 -22.08
CA ALA A 209 -30.10 -33.23 -21.28
C ALA A 209 -31.30 -34.07 -21.80
N PRO A 210 -31.08 -35.31 -22.29
CA PRO A 210 -32.17 -36.25 -22.52
C PRO A 210 -32.74 -36.70 -21.17
N SER A 211 -34.05 -36.91 -21.11
CA SER A 211 -34.71 -37.57 -19.99
C SER A 211 -34.15 -38.99 -19.82
N GLY A 212 -33.25 -39.18 -18.85
CA GLY A 212 -32.71 -40.49 -18.50
C GLY A 212 -31.97 -40.40 -17.17
N SER A 213 -32.46 -41.14 -16.19
CA SER A 213 -31.86 -41.39 -14.88
C SER A 213 -30.42 -41.89 -15.00
N ASP A 214 -29.60 -41.58 -13.98
CA ASP A 214 -28.33 -42.24 -13.60
C ASP A 214 -27.02 -41.41 -13.69
N GLU A 215 -27.04 -40.08 -13.49
CA GLU A 215 -25.81 -39.25 -13.41
C GLU A 215 -25.49 -38.63 -12.02
N GLU A 216 -26.22 -38.98 -10.95
CA GLU A 216 -25.98 -38.40 -9.62
C GLU A 216 -24.67 -38.84 -8.95
N GLN A 217 -24.08 -39.97 -9.36
CA GLN A 217 -22.85 -40.48 -8.74
C GLN A 217 -21.55 -39.90 -9.33
N SER A 218 -21.59 -39.27 -10.50
CA SER A 218 -20.38 -38.78 -11.18
C SER A 218 -19.98 -37.37 -10.77
N LEU A 219 -20.95 -36.53 -10.38
CA LEU A 219 -20.71 -35.12 -10.02
C LEU A 219 -20.13 -34.91 -8.62
N GLN A 220 -20.33 -35.87 -7.69
CA GLN A 220 -19.69 -35.82 -6.36
C GLN A 220 -18.20 -36.15 -6.42
N GLN A 221 -17.76 -36.95 -7.39
CA GLN A 221 -16.34 -37.29 -7.53
C GLN A 221 -15.53 -36.14 -8.15
N LEU A 222 -16.12 -35.36 -9.06
CA LEU A 222 -15.44 -34.22 -9.69
C LEU A 222 -15.28 -32.99 -8.78
N SER A 223 -16.12 -32.83 -7.75
CA SER A 223 -16.02 -31.66 -6.84
C SER A 223 -14.89 -31.80 -5.81
N LEU A 224 -14.40 -33.02 -5.57
CA LEU A 224 -13.29 -33.29 -4.65
C LEU A 224 -11.91 -33.08 -5.29
N ASP A 225 -11.81 -33.15 -6.62
CA ASP A 225 -10.54 -33.03 -7.35
C ASP A 225 -10.16 -31.58 -7.73
N ILE A 226 -11.05 -30.60 -7.49
CA ILE A 226 -10.83 -29.17 -7.83
C ILE A 226 -10.53 -28.33 -6.58
N TYR A 227 -10.63 -28.89 -5.37
CA TYR A 227 -10.27 -28.17 -4.14
C TYR A 227 -8.75 -28.08 -3.97
N ASP A 228 -8.18 -26.93 -4.35
CA ASP A 228 -6.80 -26.56 -4.03
C ASP A 228 -6.74 -26.00 -2.59
N PRO A 229 -6.14 -26.72 -1.62
CA PRO A 229 -6.06 -26.28 -0.22
C PRO A 229 -5.14 -25.07 0.00
N SER A 230 -4.42 -24.62 -1.03
CA SER A 230 -3.49 -23.49 -0.95
C SER A 230 -4.11 -22.14 -1.34
N TYR A 231 -5.36 -22.12 -1.81
CA TYR A 231 -6.07 -20.87 -2.10
C TYR A 231 -6.60 -20.23 -0.81
N THR A 232 -5.81 -19.32 -0.24
CA THR A 232 -6.29 -18.40 0.79
C THR A 232 -6.89 -17.16 0.11
N PRO A 233 -8.18 -16.85 0.35
CA PRO A 233 -8.74 -15.59 -0.13
C PRO A 233 -8.07 -14.45 0.63
N VAL A 234 -7.30 -13.61 -0.07
CA VAL A 234 -6.86 -12.32 0.47
C VAL A 234 -8.04 -11.38 0.42
N VAL A 235 -9.00 -11.62 1.30
CA VAL A 235 -9.83 -10.54 1.81
C VAL A 235 -8.85 -9.62 2.52
N SER A 236 -8.71 -8.37 2.07
CA SER A 236 -8.09 -7.38 2.95
C SER A 236 -9.04 -7.23 4.14
N GLU A 237 -8.85 -8.03 5.19
CA GLU A 237 -9.61 -7.96 6.46
C GLU A 237 -9.60 -6.54 7.02
N MET A 238 -8.62 -5.72 6.65
CA MET A 238 -8.56 -4.29 6.95
C MET A 238 -9.77 -3.52 6.42
N PHE A 239 -10.29 -3.84 5.23
CA PHE A 239 -11.37 -3.08 4.61
C PHE A 239 -12.74 -3.32 5.24
N LEU A 240 -13.03 -4.57 5.63
CA LEU A 240 -14.24 -4.92 6.38
C LEU A 240 -14.20 -4.36 7.81
N ASN A 241 -13.03 -4.38 8.46
CA ASN A 241 -12.90 -3.87 9.83
C ASN A 241 -12.93 -2.33 9.90
N ASP A 242 -12.39 -1.63 8.91
CA ASP A 242 -12.42 -0.17 8.84
C ASP A 242 -13.82 0.37 8.50
N LEU A 243 -14.58 -0.31 7.63
CA LEU A 243 -15.98 0.05 7.36
C LEU A 243 -16.90 -0.30 8.54
N CYS A 244 -16.74 -1.46 9.18
CA CYS A 244 -17.51 -1.82 10.37
C CYS A 244 -17.23 -0.88 11.56
N SER A 245 -15.98 -0.44 11.75
CA SER A 245 -15.62 0.57 12.76
C SER A 245 -16.18 1.95 12.42
N TYR A 246 -16.22 2.33 11.14
CA TYR A 246 -16.75 3.63 10.73
C TYR A 246 -18.29 3.71 10.80
N PHE A 247 -18.99 2.57 10.68
CA PHE A 247 -20.44 2.47 10.74
C PHE A 247 -21.01 2.00 12.10
N GLY A 248 -20.16 1.75 13.11
CA GLY A 248 -20.60 1.40 14.46
C GLY A 248 -21.41 0.10 14.52
N LEU A 249 -21.05 -0.89 13.70
CA LEU A 249 -21.77 -2.17 13.60
C LEU A 249 -21.08 -3.33 14.37
N VAL A 250 -20.25 -3.01 15.37
CA VAL A 250 -19.76 -4.00 16.34
C VAL A 250 -20.29 -3.65 17.72
N GLU A 251 -21.22 -4.52 18.15
CA GLU A 251 -22.14 -4.52 19.31
C GLU A 251 -23.30 -3.52 19.32
#